data_AF-A0A0V1A3J8-F1
#
_entry.id   AF-A0A0V1A3J8-F1
#
_cell.length_a   1.000
_cell.length_b   1.000
_cell.length_c   1.000
_cell.angle_alpha   90.00
_cell.angle_beta   90.00
_cell.angle_gamma   90.00
#
_symmetry.space_group_name_H-M   'P 1'
#
loop_
_entity.id
_entity.type
_entity.pdbx_description
1 polymer ?
#
loop_
_entity_poly.entity_id
_entity_poly.type
_entity_poly.pdbx_seq_one_letter_code
_entity_poly.pdbx_strand_id
1 'polypeptide(L)'
;LIGMSGFGTELPRRIIKETQRLMQEPVPGISAVPDEHNARYFHVVVAGPQSSPFEGGMFKLELFLPEEYPMAAPKVRFMTKIYHPNIDKLGRICLDILKDKWSPALQIRTVLLSIQALLSSPNPDDPLATDVAELWKSNESEAIRIGSFLMMSLQWTLVALLLYVEVFVLSCMLLPWIRPSSWQRLFRSRFLRFIQTYSSLYIYCFALMLLLLFLDALREVRKYSDADLVKQSIGNVQGEFNTHMRLFRAQRNLYISGAALFLWFAIQRVASMISREAMLIASAEAAVRQARNASEAVMKAEQIGDSQHDKDDVVATLKEEVKKLNKELDRVKASETAIREQAEGVNKEYDRLMKEFETLQNTLEESGKKAK
;
A
#
# COMPACT_ATOMS: atom_id res chain seq x y z
N LEU A 1 12.74 41.90 -1.99
CA LEU A 1 13.71 42.37 -2.99
C LEU A 1 14.91 41.42 -2.97
N ILE A 2 14.80 40.28 -3.66
CA ILE A 2 15.93 39.37 -3.90
C ILE A 2 16.54 39.78 -5.24
N GLY A 3 17.87 39.93 -5.29
CA GLY A 3 18.60 40.66 -6.32
C GLY A 3 18.41 40.14 -7.74
N MET A 4 17.97 41.03 -8.63
CA MET A 4 17.97 40.83 -10.10
C MET A 4 19.18 41.49 -10.77
N SER A 5 20.26 41.75 -10.03
CA SER A 5 21.42 42.56 -10.47
C SER A 5 22.50 41.77 -11.23
N GLY A 6 22.11 40.76 -12.01
CA GLY A 6 23.05 39.85 -12.68
C GLY A 6 22.77 39.51 -14.15
N PHE A 7 21.71 40.03 -14.77
CA PHE A 7 21.36 39.67 -16.15
C PHE A 7 21.93 40.70 -17.16
N GLY A 8 22.93 40.29 -17.94
CA GLY A 8 23.73 41.11 -18.87
C GLY A 8 23.03 41.67 -20.11
N THR A 9 21.70 41.69 -20.15
CA THR A 9 20.87 42.39 -21.14
C THR A 9 19.58 42.83 -20.44
N GLU A 10 19.18 44.10 -20.54
CA GLU A 10 17.93 44.57 -19.91
C GLU A 10 16.74 43.71 -20.39
N LEU A 11 16.11 43.01 -19.45
CA LEU A 11 14.92 42.23 -19.75
C LEU A 11 13.78 43.16 -20.16
N PRO A 12 13.00 42.82 -21.20
CA PRO A 12 11.80 43.57 -21.56
C PRO A 12 10.89 43.80 -20.34
N ARG A 13 10.38 45.02 -20.18
CA ARG A 13 9.49 45.40 -19.06
C ARG A 13 8.33 44.43 -18.85
N ARG A 14 7.85 43.81 -19.93
CA ARG A 14 6.79 42.80 -19.88
C ARG A 14 7.19 41.56 -19.08
N ILE A 15 8.37 40.99 -19.36
CA ILE A 15 8.87 39.79 -18.68
C ILE A 15 9.02 40.09 -17.19
N ILE A 16 9.62 41.24 -16.84
CA ILE A 16 9.77 41.67 -15.45
C ILE A 16 8.41 41.75 -14.74
N LYS A 17 7.41 42.38 -15.36
CA LYS A 17 6.06 42.51 -14.77
C LYS A 17 5.35 41.17 -14.64
N GLU A 18 5.43 40.29 -15.64
CA GLU A 18 4.80 38.96 -15.57
C GLU A 18 5.46 38.08 -14.51
N THR A 19 6.79 38.07 -14.41
CA THR A 19 7.52 37.34 -13.35
C THR A 19 7.15 37.86 -11.96
N GLN A 20 7.14 39.17 -11.76
CA GLN A 20 6.74 39.77 -10.48
C GLN A 20 5.31 39.39 -10.09
N ARG A 21 4.37 39.42 -11.04
CA ARG A 21 2.98 39.00 -10.81
C ARG A 21 2.88 37.52 -10.46
N LEU A 22 3.61 36.64 -11.15
CA LEU A 22 3.62 35.21 -10.82
C LEU A 22 4.18 34.92 -9.43
N MET A 23 5.16 35.70 -8.96
CA MET A 23 5.71 35.57 -7.61
C MET A 23 4.78 36.13 -6.52
N GLN A 24 4.06 37.23 -6.81
CA GLN A 24 3.11 37.83 -5.87
C GLN A 24 1.81 37.04 -5.78
N GLU A 25 1.32 36.55 -6.92
CA GLU A 25 0.06 35.83 -7.08
C GLU A 25 0.30 34.52 -7.84
N PRO A 26 0.86 33.49 -7.18
CA PRO A 26 1.07 32.19 -7.80
C PRO A 26 -0.26 31.57 -8.20
N VAL A 27 -0.26 30.83 -9.32
CA VAL A 27 -1.44 30.09 -9.75
C VAL A 27 -1.69 28.93 -8.79
N PRO A 28 -2.92 28.71 -8.30
CA PRO A 28 -3.22 27.59 -7.41
C PRO A 28 -2.76 26.24 -7.99
N GLY A 29 -1.91 25.54 -7.25
CA GLY A 29 -1.36 24.26 -7.67
C GLY A 29 -0.24 24.36 -8.72
N ILE A 30 0.29 25.54 -9.03
CA ILE A 30 1.42 25.72 -9.94
C ILE A 30 2.48 26.61 -9.30
N SER A 31 3.72 26.12 -9.28
CA SER A 31 4.89 26.91 -8.93
C SER A 31 5.69 27.20 -10.20
N ALA A 32 6.08 28.45 -10.42
CA ALA A 32 6.91 28.85 -11.56
C ALA A 32 8.02 29.77 -11.05
N VAL A 33 9.26 29.31 -11.13
CA VAL A 33 10.43 30.02 -10.59
C VAL A 33 11.41 30.28 -11.73
N PRO A 34 11.89 31.52 -11.93
CA PRO A 34 12.90 31.81 -12.94
C PRO A 34 14.23 31.11 -12.59
N ASP A 35 14.98 30.74 -13.61
CA ASP A 35 16.31 30.14 -13.44
C ASP A 35 17.33 31.17 -12.94
N GLU A 36 18.31 30.70 -12.17
CA GLU A 36 19.36 31.55 -11.57
C GLU A 36 20.27 32.19 -12.63
N HIS A 37 20.48 31.52 -13.75
CA HIS A 37 21.40 31.94 -14.80
C HIS A 37 20.69 32.52 -16.02
N ASN A 38 19.38 32.24 -16.18
CA ASN A 38 18.60 32.74 -17.31
C ASN A 38 17.19 33.19 -16.91
N ALA A 39 16.96 34.49 -16.79
CA ALA A 39 15.65 35.06 -16.46
C ALA A 39 14.55 34.87 -17.51
N ARG A 40 14.87 34.35 -18.71
CA ARG A 40 13.89 33.92 -19.71
C ARG A 40 13.49 32.45 -19.55
N TYR A 41 14.20 31.70 -18.71
CA TYR A 41 13.94 30.29 -18.44
C TYR A 41 13.26 30.15 -17.07
N PHE A 42 12.27 29.27 -16.98
CA PHE A 42 11.47 29.03 -15.78
C PHE A 42 11.38 27.54 -15.50
N HIS A 43 11.65 27.18 -14.25
CA HIS A 43 11.35 25.88 -13.69
C HIS A 43 9.92 25.89 -13.16
N VAL A 44 9.06 25.10 -13.79
CA VAL A 44 7.64 25.04 -13.47
C VAL A 44 7.31 23.70 -12.85
N VAL A 45 6.51 23.70 -11.79
CA VAL A 45 5.95 22.49 -11.18
C VAL A 45 4.43 22.64 -11.13
N VAL A 46 3.73 21.79 -11.87
CA VAL A 46 2.27 21.73 -11.93
C VAL A 46 1.80 20.55 -11.09
N ALA A 47 0.97 20.81 -10.09
CA ALA A 47 0.22 19.78 -9.41
C ALA A 47 -0.86 19.25 -10.34
N GLY A 48 -0.97 17.93 -10.45
CA GLY A 48 -1.99 17.29 -11.25
C GLY A 48 -3.40 17.72 -10.80
N PRO A 49 -4.27 18.12 -11.73
CA PRO A 49 -5.59 18.63 -11.39
C PRO A 49 -6.43 17.62 -10.60
N GLN A 50 -7.32 18.16 -9.78
CA GLN A 50 -8.25 17.37 -9.01
C GLN A 50 -9.30 16.72 -9.91
N SER A 51 -9.77 15.53 -9.54
CA SER A 51 -10.71 14.74 -10.36
C SER A 51 -10.16 14.35 -11.75
N SER A 52 -8.83 14.45 -11.94
CA SER A 52 -8.13 13.93 -13.11
C SER A 52 -7.35 12.66 -12.74
N PRO A 53 -6.96 11.83 -13.71
CA PRO A 53 -6.06 10.68 -13.49
C PRO A 53 -4.72 11.08 -12.89
N PHE A 54 -4.39 12.37 -12.99
CA PHE A 54 -3.14 12.96 -12.58
C PHE A 54 -3.14 13.48 -11.14
N GLU A 55 -4.25 13.33 -10.42
CA GLU A 55 -4.41 13.93 -9.10
C GLU A 55 -3.33 13.48 -8.10
N GLY A 56 -2.67 14.45 -7.48
CA GLY A 56 -1.61 14.23 -6.48
C GLY A 56 -0.22 13.95 -7.07
N GLY A 57 -0.08 13.97 -8.39
CA GLY A 57 1.24 14.04 -9.04
C GLY A 57 1.79 15.46 -9.06
N MET A 58 3.12 15.54 -9.14
CA MET A 58 3.85 16.78 -9.35
C MET A 58 4.63 16.68 -10.66
N PHE A 59 4.21 17.46 -11.65
CA PHE A 59 4.76 17.44 -12.99
C PHE A 59 5.72 18.60 -13.16
N LYS A 60 6.98 18.29 -13.45
CA LYS A 60 8.01 19.28 -13.77
C LYS A 60 7.89 19.65 -15.23
N LEU A 61 7.87 20.94 -15.52
CA LEU A 61 7.88 21.51 -16.85
C LEU A 61 9.03 22.53 -16.94
N GLU A 62 9.59 22.64 -18.12
CA GLU A 62 10.44 23.77 -18.50
C GLU A 62 9.61 24.76 -19.32
N LEU A 63 9.79 26.05 -19.06
CA LEU A 63 9.20 27.13 -19.84
C LEU A 63 10.30 28.12 -20.24
N PHE A 64 10.38 28.41 -21.52
CA PHE A 64 11.37 29.32 -22.09
C PHE A 64 10.71 30.44 -22.90
N LEU A 65 11.10 31.68 -22.61
CA LEU A 65 10.66 32.87 -23.33
C LEU A 65 11.66 33.21 -24.44
N PRO A 66 11.31 33.03 -25.73
CA PRO A 66 12.21 33.36 -26.84
C PRO A 66 12.48 34.87 -26.92
N GLU A 67 13.46 35.28 -27.73
CA GLU A 67 13.84 36.69 -27.87
C GLU A 67 12.67 37.55 -28.35
N GLU A 68 11.84 36.99 -29.22
CA GLU A 68 10.67 37.61 -29.82
C GLU A 68 9.46 37.64 -28.88
N TYR A 69 9.54 37.11 -27.66
CA TYR A 69 8.43 37.20 -26.69
C TYR A 69 8.10 38.66 -26.38
N PRO A 70 6.83 39.11 -26.49
CA PRO A 70 5.60 38.32 -26.55
C PRO A 70 5.00 38.09 -27.95
N MET A 71 5.70 38.47 -29.02
CA MET A 71 5.24 38.23 -30.40
C MET A 71 5.28 36.75 -30.77
N ALA A 72 6.29 36.02 -30.28
CA ALA A 72 6.33 34.57 -30.32
C ALA A 72 5.84 33.95 -28.99
N ALA A 73 5.21 32.78 -29.10
CA ALA A 73 4.75 31.99 -27.96
C ALA A 73 5.91 31.50 -27.08
N PRO A 74 5.70 31.31 -25.77
CA PRO A 74 6.66 30.63 -24.92
C PRO A 74 6.80 29.16 -25.35
N LYS A 75 8.01 28.62 -25.24
CA LYS A 75 8.27 27.19 -25.46
C LYS A 75 8.07 26.46 -24.14
N VAL A 76 7.20 25.45 -24.10
CA VAL A 76 6.90 24.67 -22.89
C VAL A 76 7.05 23.19 -23.16
N ARG A 77 7.68 22.46 -22.24
CA ARG A 77 7.88 21.01 -22.33
C ARG A 77 7.77 20.34 -20.97
N PHE A 78 7.13 19.18 -20.92
CA PHE A 78 7.11 18.31 -19.75
C PHE A 78 8.46 17.62 -19.57
N MET A 79 9.02 17.73 -18.38
CA MET A 79 10.21 17.00 -17.95
C MET A 79 9.83 15.71 -17.22
N THR A 80 8.71 15.73 -16.50
CA THR A 80 8.12 14.52 -15.91
C THR A 80 7.35 13.76 -16.98
N LYS A 81 7.67 12.47 -17.17
CA LYS A 81 6.90 11.58 -18.06
C LYS A 81 5.45 11.48 -17.59
N ILE A 82 4.50 11.58 -18.52
CA ILE A 82 3.07 11.54 -18.24
C ILE A 82 2.35 10.71 -19.31
N TYR A 83 1.33 9.96 -18.91
CA TYR A 83 0.48 9.20 -19.81
C TYR A 83 -0.74 10.04 -20.21
N HIS A 84 -0.65 10.77 -21.32
CA HIS A 84 -1.67 11.76 -21.71
C HIS A 84 -1.80 11.85 -23.26
N PRO A 85 -3.03 11.88 -23.83
CA PRO A 85 -3.24 11.93 -25.29
C PRO A 85 -2.53 13.10 -26.00
N ASN A 86 -2.53 14.28 -25.39
CA ASN A 86 -1.94 15.50 -25.96
C ASN A 86 -0.48 15.77 -25.54
N ILE A 87 0.19 14.82 -24.85
CA ILE A 87 1.59 14.98 -24.44
C ILE A 87 2.37 13.75 -24.88
N ASP A 88 3.45 13.94 -25.62
CA ASP A 88 4.22 12.83 -26.16
C ASP A 88 5.31 12.31 -25.19
N LYS A 89 6.03 11.26 -25.60
CA LYS A 89 7.10 10.63 -24.82
C LYS A 89 8.30 11.56 -24.56
N LEU A 90 8.44 12.64 -25.32
CA LEU A 90 9.49 13.66 -25.17
C LEU A 90 9.00 14.86 -24.35
N GLY A 91 7.74 14.86 -23.91
CA GLY A 91 7.11 15.91 -23.13
C GLY A 91 6.59 17.10 -23.95
N ARG A 92 6.53 16.99 -25.28
CA ARG A 92 5.96 18.02 -26.16
C ARG A 92 4.44 18.05 -25.96
N ILE A 93 3.86 19.26 -25.97
CA ILE A 93 2.44 19.50 -25.67
C ILE A 93 1.73 19.93 -26.95
N CYS A 94 0.58 19.32 -27.24
CA CYS A 94 -0.35 19.84 -28.25
C CYS A 94 -1.30 20.82 -27.56
N LEU A 95 -1.05 22.11 -27.70
CA LEU A 95 -1.90 23.16 -27.17
C LEU A 95 -1.93 24.33 -28.16
N ASP A 96 -3.11 24.64 -28.67
CA ASP A 96 -3.34 25.63 -29.73
C ASP A 96 -2.79 27.03 -29.40
N ILE A 97 -2.91 27.46 -28.15
CA ILE A 97 -2.36 28.75 -27.70
C ILE A 97 -0.83 28.81 -27.70
N LEU A 98 -0.13 27.68 -27.81
CA LEU A 98 1.34 27.65 -27.96
C LEU A 98 1.78 27.69 -29.44
N LYS A 99 0.83 27.72 -30.38
CA LYS A 99 1.08 27.67 -31.82
C LYS A 99 0.25 28.71 -32.56
N ASP A 100 -0.86 28.31 -33.17
CA ASP A 100 -1.67 29.09 -34.11
C ASP A 100 -2.61 30.07 -33.42
N LYS A 101 -3.02 29.79 -32.18
CA LYS A 101 -3.86 30.70 -31.37
C LYS A 101 -3.08 31.54 -30.37
N TRP A 102 -1.75 31.58 -30.50
CA TRP A 102 -0.95 32.50 -29.70
C TRP A 102 -1.28 33.95 -30.06
N SER A 103 -1.41 34.79 -29.05
CA SER A 103 -1.57 36.22 -29.20
C SER A 103 -0.70 36.94 -28.17
N PRO A 104 -0.06 38.06 -28.50
CA PRO A 104 0.64 38.89 -27.53
C PRO A 104 -0.26 39.40 -26.41
N ALA A 105 -1.58 39.23 -26.44
CA ALA A 105 -2.44 39.51 -25.29
C ALA A 105 -2.33 38.44 -24.19
N LEU A 106 -1.95 37.20 -24.53
CA LEU A 106 -1.81 36.09 -23.60
C LEU A 106 -0.55 36.23 -22.74
N GLN A 107 -0.63 35.76 -21.50
CA GLN A 107 0.44 35.86 -20.51
C GLN A 107 0.90 34.46 -20.10
N ILE A 108 2.08 34.38 -19.46
CA ILE A 108 2.62 33.14 -18.89
C ILE A 108 1.59 32.48 -17.97
N ARG A 109 0.90 33.28 -17.15
CA ARG A 109 -0.17 32.82 -16.26
C ARG A 109 -1.29 32.08 -17.02
N THR A 110 -1.71 32.62 -18.16
CA THR A 110 -2.76 32.02 -18.99
C THR A 110 -2.30 30.69 -19.57
N VAL A 111 -1.04 30.62 -20.03
CA VAL A 111 -0.44 29.38 -20.54
C VAL A 111 -0.43 28.29 -19.46
N LEU A 112 0.02 28.63 -18.24
CA LEU A 112 0.06 27.68 -17.12
C LEU A 112 -1.33 27.16 -16.74
N LEU A 113 -2.34 28.04 -16.72
CA LEU A 113 -3.74 27.67 -16.48
C LEU A 113 -4.29 26.77 -17.59
N SER A 114 -3.98 27.05 -18.86
CA SER A 114 -4.40 26.22 -19.98
C SER A 114 -3.76 24.83 -19.96
N ILE A 115 -2.50 24.71 -19.52
CA ILE A 115 -1.86 23.41 -19.32
C ILE A 115 -2.56 22.63 -18.19
N GLN A 116 -2.88 23.30 -17.08
CA GLN A 116 -3.63 22.68 -15.99
C GLN A 116 -5.03 22.23 -16.46
N ALA A 117 -5.72 23.03 -17.28
CA ALA A 117 -7.00 22.67 -17.87
C ALA A 117 -6.89 21.48 -18.83
N LEU A 118 -5.82 21.42 -19.64
CA LEU A 118 -5.54 20.30 -20.54
C LEU A 118 -5.38 18.99 -19.77
N LEU A 119 -4.67 19.02 -18.64
CA LEU A 119 -4.53 17.85 -17.76
C LEU A 119 -5.86 17.39 -17.15
N SER A 120 -6.81 18.31 -16.90
CA SER A 120 -8.15 17.98 -16.41
C SER A 120 -9.04 17.38 -17.48
N SER A 121 -8.93 17.90 -18.70
CA SER A 121 -9.78 17.54 -19.84
C SER A 121 -8.92 17.23 -21.06
N PRO A 122 -8.39 15.99 -21.16
CA PRO A 122 -7.64 15.55 -22.33
C PRO A 122 -8.49 15.64 -23.60
N ASN A 123 -7.87 16.03 -24.71
CA ASN A 123 -8.54 16.10 -26.01
C ASN A 123 -8.05 14.96 -26.93
N PRO A 124 -8.73 13.82 -26.99
CA PRO A 124 -8.28 12.69 -27.80
C PRO A 124 -8.48 12.89 -29.32
N ASP A 125 -9.13 13.98 -29.75
CA ASP A 125 -9.34 14.29 -31.17
C ASP A 125 -8.16 15.00 -31.84
N ASP A 126 -7.25 15.58 -31.05
CA ASP A 126 -5.99 16.16 -31.52
C ASP A 126 -4.78 15.61 -30.74
N PRO A 127 -4.46 14.31 -30.88
CA PRO A 127 -3.46 13.66 -30.05
C PRO A 127 -2.04 13.80 -30.59
N LEU A 128 -1.09 13.91 -29.66
CA LEU A 128 0.34 13.68 -29.94
C LEU A 128 0.75 12.23 -29.68
N ALA A 129 0.04 11.55 -28.78
CA ALA A 129 0.22 10.14 -28.47
C ALA A 129 -1.01 9.36 -28.96
N THR A 130 -0.93 8.88 -30.20
CA THR A 130 -2.05 8.21 -30.89
C THR A 130 -2.48 6.92 -30.20
N ASP A 131 -1.51 6.17 -29.67
CA ASP A 131 -1.74 4.95 -28.86
C ASP A 131 -2.55 5.25 -27.59
N VAL A 132 -2.19 6.32 -26.89
CA VAL A 132 -2.90 6.77 -25.67
C VAL A 132 -4.31 7.26 -26.02
N ALA A 133 -4.46 7.99 -27.13
CA ALA A 133 -5.73 8.55 -27.56
C ALA A 133 -6.73 7.49 -28.03
N GLU A 134 -6.27 6.46 -28.75
CA GLU A 134 -7.09 5.31 -29.14
C GLU A 134 -7.64 4.59 -27.91
N LEU A 135 -6.83 4.40 -26.86
CA LEU A 135 -7.30 3.82 -25.61
C LEU A 135 -8.28 4.75 -24.89
N TRP A 136 -8.04 6.05 -24.86
CA TRP A 136 -8.96 7.02 -24.26
C TRP A 136 -10.34 7.03 -24.94
N LYS A 137 -10.37 6.86 -26.27
CA LYS A 137 -11.60 6.78 -27.06
C LYS A 137 -12.33 5.45 -26.90
N SER A 138 -11.60 4.34 -26.88
CA SER A 138 -12.19 3.00 -26.82
C SER A 138 -12.59 2.57 -25.41
N ASN A 139 -11.80 2.95 -24.39
CA ASN A 139 -12.06 2.62 -22.99
C ASN A 139 -11.42 3.66 -22.05
N GLU A 140 -12.13 4.78 -21.86
CA GLU A 140 -11.70 5.87 -20.99
C GLU A 140 -11.41 5.40 -19.55
N SER A 141 -12.24 4.51 -18.99
CA SER A 141 -12.04 4.01 -17.62
C SER A 141 -10.72 3.26 -17.46
N GLU A 142 -10.33 2.46 -18.45
CA GLU A 142 -9.04 1.76 -18.45
C GLU A 142 -7.87 2.74 -18.62
N ALA A 143 -8.00 3.75 -19.48
CA ALA A 143 -6.99 4.78 -19.66
C ALA A 143 -6.75 5.60 -18.36
N ILE A 144 -7.84 6.00 -17.68
CA ILE A 144 -7.81 6.66 -16.38
C ILE A 144 -7.16 5.75 -15.32
N ARG A 145 -7.49 4.45 -15.34
CA ARG A 145 -6.91 3.47 -14.41
C ARG A 145 -5.41 3.34 -14.62
N ILE A 146 -4.93 3.25 -15.87
CA ILE A 146 -3.51 3.16 -16.19
C ILE A 146 -2.79 4.45 -15.75
N GLY A 147 -3.35 5.62 -16.05
CA GLY A 147 -2.80 6.91 -15.59
C GLY A 147 -2.70 6.98 -14.06
N SER A 148 -3.75 6.57 -13.35
CA SER A 148 -3.79 6.55 -11.88
C SER A 148 -2.87 5.49 -11.27
N PHE A 149 -2.74 4.32 -11.91
CA PHE A 149 -1.89 3.21 -11.46
C PHE A 149 -0.41 3.54 -11.59
N LEU A 150 -0.01 4.18 -12.70
CA LEU A 150 1.33 4.72 -12.89
C LEU A 150 1.71 5.80 -11.86
N MET A 151 0.71 6.31 -11.12
CA MET A 151 0.85 7.35 -10.09
C MET A 151 0.68 6.85 -8.65
N MET A 152 0.41 5.56 -8.43
CA MET A 152 0.72 4.99 -7.12
C MET A 152 2.23 5.17 -6.91
N SER A 153 2.62 5.91 -5.87
CA SER A 153 4.04 6.06 -5.57
C SER A 153 4.65 4.65 -5.48
N LEU A 154 5.83 4.48 -6.06
CA LEU A 154 6.53 3.19 -6.13
C LEU A 154 6.48 2.43 -4.79
N GLN A 155 6.53 3.19 -3.69
CA GLN A 155 6.37 2.73 -2.32
C GLN A 155 5.06 1.97 -2.06
N TRP A 156 3.89 2.53 -2.40
CA TRP A 156 2.59 1.87 -2.15
C TRP A 156 2.35 0.67 -3.07
N THR A 157 2.88 0.72 -4.29
CA THR A 157 2.86 -0.44 -5.20
C THR A 157 3.68 -1.59 -4.64
N LEU A 158 4.85 -1.30 -4.07
CA LEU A 158 5.71 -2.30 -3.43
C LEU A 158 5.06 -2.88 -2.17
N VAL A 159 4.43 -2.04 -1.32
CA VAL A 159 3.70 -2.51 -0.13
C VAL A 159 2.50 -3.37 -0.54
N ALA A 160 1.75 -2.98 -1.57
CA ALA A 160 0.63 -3.77 -2.07
C ALA A 160 1.08 -5.12 -2.64
N LEU A 161 2.17 -5.15 -3.42
CA LEU A 161 2.74 -6.40 -3.91
C LEU A 161 3.11 -7.34 -2.77
N LEU A 162 3.76 -6.81 -1.73
CA LEU A 162 4.13 -7.56 -0.55
C LEU A 162 2.90 -8.10 0.21
N LEU A 163 1.87 -7.28 0.37
CA LEU A 163 0.59 -7.70 0.94
C LEU A 163 0.01 -8.92 0.19
N TYR A 164 0.02 -8.90 -1.13
CA TYR A 164 -0.46 -10.05 -1.92
C TYR A 164 0.39 -11.30 -1.72
N VAL A 165 1.71 -11.16 -1.58
CA VAL A 165 2.61 -12.28 -1.24
C VAL A 165 2.29 -12.83 0.15
N GLU A 166 2.05 -11.97 1.14
CA GLU A 166 1.67 -12.38 2.49
C GLU A 166 0.33 -13.12 2.51
N VAL A 167 -0.69 -12.59 1.82
CA VAL A 167 -1.97 -13.28 1.65
C VAL A 167 -1.78 -14.66 1.04
N PHE A 168 -1.00 -14.76 -0.05
CA PHE A 168 -0.72 -16.04 -0.71
C PHE A 168 -0.02 -17.03 0.21
N VAL A 169 1.01 -16.59 0.94
CA VAL A 169 1.74 -17.43 1.91
C VAL A 169 0.82 -17.91 3.02
N LEU A 170 0.02 -17.01 3.60
CA LEU A 170 -0.92 -17.36 4.66
C LEU A 170 -1.99 -18.34 4.14
N SER A 171 -2.56 -18.08 2.95
CA SER A 171 -3.51 -19.00 2.32
C SER A 171 -2.90 -20.38 2.13
N CYS A 172 -1.66 -20.48 1.63
CA CYS A 172 -0.96 -21.75 1.49
C CYS A 172 -0.80 -22.47 2.84
N MET A 173 -0.42 -21.74 3.90
CA MET A 173 -0.21 -22.31 5.23
C MET A 173 -1.52 -22.79 5.89
N LEU A 174 -2.65 -22.20 5.53
CA LEU A 174 -3.98 -22.58 6.02
C LEU A 174 -4.64 -23.71 5.20
N LEU A 175 -4.05 -24.14 4.08
CA LEU A 175 -4.64 -25.21 3.27
C LEU A 175 -4.62 -26.55 4.01
N PRO A 176 -5.79 -27.23 4.14
CA PRO A 176 -5.91 -28.45 4.94
C PRO A 176 -5.19 -29.66 4.33
N TRP A 177 -4.80 -29.61 3.05
CA TRP A 177 -4.10 -30.73 2.40
C TRP A 177 -2.65 -30.87 2.89
N ILE A 178 -2.02 -29.78 3.31
CA ILE A 178 -0.59 -29.78 3.60
C ILE A 178 -0.37 -30.16 5.07
N ARG A 179 0.16 -31.36 5.30
CA ARG A 179 0.45 -31.85 6.65
C ARG A 179 1.44 -30.92 7.38
N PRO A 180 1.25 -30.65 8.69
CA PRO A 180 2.17 -29.82 9.50
C PRO A 180 3.63 -30.26 9.43
N SER A 181 3.90 -31.56 9.29
CA SER A 181 5.24 -32.12 9.15
C SER A 181 5.96 -31.69 7.87
N SER A 182 5.22 -31.41 6.78
CA SER A 182 5.79 -30.90 5.53
C SER A 182 6.26 -29.46 5.70
N TRP A 183 5.44 -28.63 6.35
CA TRP A 183 5.79 -27.27 6.73
C TRP A 183 6.96 -27.25 7.71
N GLN A 184 6.98 -28.13 8.71
CA GLN A 184 8.09 -28.23 9.66
C GLN A 184 9.41 -28.60 8.95
N ARG A 185 9.37 -29.45 7.93
CA ARG A 185 10.54 -29.76 7.10
C ARG A 185 11.01 -28.54 6.31
N LEU A 186 10.09 -27.75 5.76
CA LEU A 186 10.38 -26.49 5.08
C LEU A 186 11.00 -25.48 6.06
N PHE A 187 10.36 -25.20 7.18
CA PHE A 187 10.84 -24.28 8.22
C PHE A 187 12.20 -24.69 8.80
N ARG A 188 12.49 -25.99 8.88
CA ARG A 188 13.80 -26.52 9.29
C ARG A 188 14.82 -26.60 8.16
N SER A 189 14.50 -26.22 6.92
CA SER A 189 15.46 -26.26 5.82
C SER A 189 16.66 -25.34 6.09
N ARG A 190 17.84 -25.72 5.56
CA ARG A 190 19.07 -24.93 5.71
C ARG A 190 18.93 -23.53 5.09
N PHE A 191 18.15 -23.43 4.02
CA PHE A 191 17.86 -22.17 3.33
C PHE A 191 17.07 -21.20 4.21
N LEU A 192 15.96 -21.63 4.82
CA LEU A 192 15.17 -20.76 5.69
C LEU A 192 15.90 -20.40 6.99
N ARG A 193 16.70 -21.31 7.55
CA ARG A 193 17.58 -20.98 8.69
C ARG A 193 18.64 -19.95 8.31
N PHE A 194 19.25 -20.06 7.13
CA PHE A 194 20.19 -19.08 6.62
C PHE A 194 19.54 -17.69 6.48
N ILE A 195 18.34 -17.62 5.90
CA ILE A 195 17.56 -16.37 5.86
C ILE A 195 17.33 -15.85 7.27
N GLN A 196 16.85 -16.68 8.21
CA GLN A 196 16.51 -16.27 9.56
C GLN A 196 17.70 -15.73 10.37
N THR A 197 18.92 -16.25 10.18
CA THR A 197 20.14 -15.78 10.86
C THR A 197 20.52 -14.36 10.46
N TYR A 198 20.34 -13.98 9.19
CA TYR A 198 20.66 -12.64 8.71
C TYR A 198 19.44 -11.70 8.71
N SER A 199 18.23 -12.24 8.78
CA SER A 199 16.99 -11.49 8.56
C SER A 199 16.34 -10.91 9.82
N SER A 200 16.79 -11.24 11.04
CA SER A 200 16.12 -10.78 12.26
C SER A 200 16.10 -9.24 12.37
N LEU A 201 17.24 -8.58 12.13
CA LEU A 201 17.31 -7.11 12.09
C LEU A 201 16.46 -6.52 10.95
N TYR A 202 16.58 -7.06 9.73
CA TYR A 202 15.81 -6.58 8.58
C TYR A 202 14.30 -6.74 8.77
N ILE A 203 13.87 -7.82 9.43
CA ILE A 203 12.47 -8.06 9.78
C ILE A 203 11.94 -6.99 10.73
N TYR A 204 12.68 -6.64 11.78
CA TYR A 204 12.25 -5.60 12.71
C TYR A 204 12.28 -4.22 12.06
N CYS A 205 13.29 -3.91 11.24
CA CYS A 205 13.33 -2.69 10.46
C CYS A 205 12.17 -2.60 9.46
N PHE A 206 11.82 -3.71 8.82
CA PHE A 206 10.71 -3.81 7.89
C PHE A 206 9.36 -3.63 8.59
N ALA A 207 9.15 -4.28 9.74
CA ALA A 207 7.95 -4.10 10.55
C ALA A 207 7.83 -2.65 11.06
N LEU A 208 8.93 -2.03 11.47
CA LEU A 208 8.97 -0.62 11.86
C LEU A 208 8.62 0.29 10.67
N MET A 209 9.14 0.00 9.48
CA MET A 209 8.80 0.73 8.26
C MET A 209 7.30 0.63 7.96
N LEU A 210 6.72 -0.57 7.96
CA LEU A 210 5.28 -0.75 7.77
C LEU A 210 4.45 -0.02 8.83
N LEU A 211 4.90 -0.05 10.09
CA LEU A 211 4.26 0.68 11.18
C LEU A 211 4.29 2.20 10.94
N LEU A 212 5.43 2.75 10.50
CA LEU A 212 5.53 4.17 10.16
C LEU A 212 4.62 4.55 9.00
N LEU A 213 4.53 3.71 7.96
CA LEU A 213 3.61 3.92 6.83
C LEU A 213 2.14 3.85 7.24
N PHE A 214 1.83 2.93 8.16
CA PHE A 214 0.50 2.81 8.73
C PHE A 214 0.14 4.06 9.56
N LEU A 215 1.06 4.54 10.41
CA LEU A 215 0.86 5.75 11.20
C LEU A 215 0.72 7.00 10.32
N ASP A 216 1.50 7.09 9.25
CA ASP A 216 1.39 8.17 8.26
C ASP A 216 0.03 8.14 7.55
N ALA A 217 -0.42 6.97 7.09
CA ALA A 217 -1.74 6.81 6.51
C ALA A 217 -2.86 7.15 7.51
N LEU A 218 -2.71 6.76 8.78
CA LEU A 218 -3.68 7.01 9.85
C LEU A 218 -3.75 8.50 10.21
N ARG A 219 -2.61 9.19 10.22
CA ARG A 219 -2.53 10.65 10.36
C ARG A 219 -3.26 11.33 9.21
N GLU A 220 -3.04 10.88 7.98
CA GLU A 220 -3.63 11.50 6.78
C GLU A 220 -5.15 11.25 6.70
N VAL A 221 -5.63 10.06 7.11
CA VAL A 221 -7.07 9.80 7.26
C VAL A 221 -7.70 10.72 8.29
N ARG A 222 -7.10 10.86 9.49
CA ARG A 222 -7.63 11.75 10.53
C ARG A 222 -7.68 13.20 10.09
N LYS A 223 -6.63 13.66 9.40
CA LYS A 223 -6.53 15.01 8.86
C LYS A 223 -7.63 15.33 7.85
N TYR A 224 -8.05 14.36 7.05
CA TYR A 224 -9.10 14.56 6.04
C TYR A 224 -10.49 14.09 6.45
N SER A 225 -10.63 13.47 7.62
CA SER A 225 -11.94 13.09 8.18
C SER A 225 -12.61 14.20 8.99
N ASP A 226 -11.91 15.30 9.28
CA ASP A 226 -12.41 16.35 10.18
C ASP A 226 -13.48 17.22 9.50
N ALA A 227 -14.69 17.21 10.07
CA ALA A 227 -15.89 17.83 9.48
C ALA A 227 -15.80 19.37 9.41
N ASP A 228 -14.94 19.99 10.23
CA ASP A 228 -14.74 21.44 10.24
C ASP A 228 -13.93 21.94 9.03
N LEU A 229 -13.04 21.11 8.46
CA LEU A 229 -12.37 21.42 7.18
C LEU A 229 -13.33 21.33 5.99
N VAL A 230 -14.26 20.36 6.03
CA VAL A 230 -15.34 20.23 5.04
C VAL A 230 -16.26 21.44 5.13
N LYS A 231 -16.62 21.88 6.34
CA LYS A 231 -17.43 23.09 6.57
C LYS A 231 -16.77 24.40 6.12
N GLN A 232 -15.47 24.55 6.31
CA GLN A 232 -14.73 25.72 5.83
C GLN A 232 -14.62 25.76 4.30
N SER A 233 -14.85 24.62 3.61
CA SER A 233 -14.87 24.53 2.14
C SER A 233 -16.23 24.81 1.48
N ILE A 234 -17.29 25.05 2.27
CA ILE A 234 -18.70 25.24 1.83
C ILE A 234 -18.93 26.48 0.92
N GLY A 235 -17.88 27.16 0.47
CA GLY A 235 -17.97 28.15 -0.62
C GLY A 235 -17.72 27.58 -2.03
N ASN A 236 -17.17 26.37 -2.16
CA ASN A 236 -16.65 25.88 -3.44
C ASN A 236 -16.86 24.37 -3.58
N VAL A 237 -17.87 23.97 -4.35
CA VAL A 237 -18.28 22.55 -4.58
C VAL A 237 -17.10 21.66 -4.99
N GLN A 238 -16.11 22.21 -5.70
CA GLN A 238 -14.87 21.51 -6.06
C GLN A 238 -14.06 21.07 -4.83
N GLY A 239 -14.03 21.88 -3.75
CA GLY A 239 -13.29 21.64 -2.51
C GLY A 239 -13.77 20.44 -1.69
N GLU A 240 -15.07 20.16 -1.75
CA GLU A 240 -15.70 19.01 -1.09
C GLU A 240 -15.25 17.70 -1.74
N PHE A 241 -15.38 17.58 -3.07
CA PHE A 241 -14.93 16.40 -3.83
C PHE A 241 -13.42 16.11 -3.62
N ASN A 242 -12.60 17.15 -3.50
CA ASN A 242 -11.15 17.03 -3.24
C ASN A 242 -10.82 16.40 -1.88
N THR A 243 -11.56 16.80 -0.85
CA THR A 243 -11.34 16.33 0.52
C THR A 243 -11.77 14.87 0.61
N HIS A 244 -12.88 14.52 -0.03
CA HIS A 244 -13.32 13.13 -0.17
C HIS A 244 -12.31 12.27 -0.94
N MET A 245 -11.76 12.73 -2.07
CA MET A 245 -10.80 11.95 -2.85
C MET A 245 -9.49 11.65 -2.09
N ARG A 246 -8.99 12.65 -1.34
CA ARG A 246 -7.82 12.47 -0.45
C ARG A 246 -8.12 11.53 0.71
N LEU A 247 -9.33 11.62 1.28
CA LEU A 247 -9.78 10.69 2.30
C LEU A 247 -9.83 9.25 1.77
N PHE A 248 -10.39 9.01 0.58
CA PHE A 248 -10.42 7.68 -0.03
C PHE A 248 -9.02 7.11 -0.28
N ARG A 249 -8.09 7.94 -0.76
CA ARG A 249 -6.69 7.54 -0.98
C ARG A 249 -6.00 7.19 0.34
N ALA A 250 -6.20 8.00 1.37
CA ALA A 250 -5.65 7.77 2.70
C ALA A 250 -6.24 6.51 3.34
N GLN A 251 -7.56 6.29 3.20
CA GLN A 251 -8.25 5.09 3.66
C GLN A 251 -7.69 3.83 2.98
N ARG A 252 -7.52 3.84 1.66
CA ARG A 252 -6.92 2.71 0.92
C ARG A 252 -5.51 2.40 1.42
N ASN A 253 -4.66 3.41 1.56
CA ASN A 253 -3.28 3.23 2.03
C ASN A 253 -3.25 2.71 3.49
N LEU A 254 -4.19 3.17 4.32
CA LEU A 254 -4.38 2.68 5.69
C LEU A 254 -4.75 1.20 5.70
N TYR A 255 -5.70 0.78 4.86
CA TYR A 255 -6.08 -0.62 4.75
C TYR A 255 -4.93 -1.50 4.25
N ILE A 256 -4.20 -1.06 3.22
CA ILE A 256 -3.08 -1.83 2.66
C ILE A 256 -1.96 -2.02 3.70
N SER A 257 -1.50 -0.93 4.33
CA SER A 257 -0.44 -0.99 5.34
C SER A 257 -0.87 -1.71 6.61
N GLY A 258 -2.11 -1.50 7.06
CA GLY A 258 -2.67 -2.17 8.24
C GLY A 258 -2.84 -3.67 8.03
N ALA A 259 -3.36 -4.07 6.87
CA ALA A 259 -3.49 -5.48 6.51
C ALA A 259 -2.12 -6.16 6.38
N ALA A 260 -1.13 -5.49 5.77
CA ALA A 260 0.22 -6.05 5.64
C ALA A 260 0.87 -6.24 7.02
N LEU A 261 0.78 -5.23 7.89
CA LEU A 261 1.29 -5.32 9.26
C LEU A 261 0.59 -6.43 10.05
N PHE A 262 -0.72 -6.58 9.92
CA PHE A 262 -1.48 -7.64 10.58
C PHE A 262 -1.10 -9.04 10.07
N LEU A 263 -1.06 -9.22 8.75
CA LEU A 263 -0.73 -10.50 8.13
C LEU A 263 0.70 -10.92 8.42
N TRP A 264 1.63 -9.96 8.48
CA TRP A 264 2.98 -10.21 8.97
C TRP A 264 2.98 -10.92 10.33
N PHE A 265 2.25 -10.37 11.32
CA PHE A 265 2.13 -11.00 12.64
C PHE A 265 1.37 -12.34 12.60
N ALA A 266 0.32 -12.43 11.79
CA ALA A 266 -0.47 -13.65 11.63
C ALA A 266 0.40 -14.79 11.08
N ILE A 267 1.18 -14.56 10.03
CA ILE A 267 2.09 -15.57 9.45
C ILE A 267 3.09 -16.06 10.50
N GLN A 268 3.70 -15.16 11.27
CA GLN A 268 4.65 -15.54 12.34
C GLN A 268 3.97 -16.41 13.41
N ARG A 269 2.74 -16.07 13.80
CA ARG A 269 1.96 -16.84 14.77
C ARG A 269 1.56 -18.22 14.22
N VAL A 270 1.03 -18.28 13.01
CA VAL A 270 0.62 -19.53 12.35
C VAL A 270 1.84 -20.44 12.12
N ALA A 271 2.97 -19.90 11.66
CA ALA A 271 4.20 -20.68 11.48
C ALA A 271 4.68 -21.31 12.80
N SER A 272 4.61 -20.57 13.90
CA SER A 272 4.94 -21.05 15.24
C SER A 272 3.97 -22.14 15.70
N MET A 273 2.66 -21.96 15.48
CA MET A 273 1.64 -22.96 15.81
C MET A 273 1.84 -24.26 15.03
N ILE A 274 1.99 -24.19 13.70
CA ILE A 274 2.25 -25.35 12.83
C ILE A 274 3.52 -26.09 13.29
N SER A 275 4.57 -25.35 13.64
CA SER A 275 5.83 -25.94 14.12
C SER A 275 5.67 -26.67 15.46
N ARG A 276 4.84 -26.15 16.37
CA ARG A 276 4.52 -26.78 17.66
C ARG A 276 3.65 -28.02 17.48
N GLU A 277 2.62 -27.93 16.64
CA GLU A 277 1.74 -29.05 16.32
C GLU A 277 2.51 -30.22 15.70
N ALA A 278 3.38 -29.93 14.72
CA ALA A 278 4.23 -30.95 14.11
C ALA A 278 5.20 -31.59 15.13
N MET A 279 5.68 -30.83 16.12
CA MET A 279 6.52 -31.35 17.20
C MET A 279 5.73 -32.23 18.18
N LEU A 280 4.49 -31.85 18.49
CA LEU A 280 3.58 -32.64 19.34
C LEU A 280 3.19 -33.97 18.69
N ILE A 281 2.86 -33.96 17.39
CA ILE A 281 2.57 -35.17 16.61
C ILE A 281 3.78 -36.10 16.64
N ALA A 282 4.99 -35.57 16.40
CA ALA A 282 6.21 -36.36 16.44
C ALA A 282 6.49 -36.96 17.83
N SER A 283 6.26 -36.22 18.92
CA SER A 283 6.41 -36.75 20.28
C SER A 283 5.35 -37.80 20.63
N ALA A 284 4.11 -37.61 20.19
CA ALA A 284 3.03 -38.56 20.41
C ALA A 284 3.27 -39.88 19.66
N GLU A 285 3.69 -39.80 18.39
CA GLU A 285 4.08 -40.97 17.59
C GLU A 285 5.27 -41.72 18.23
N ALA A 286 6.27 -40.99 18.75
CA ALA A 286 7.41 -41.58 19.44
C ALA A 286 6.99 -42.29 20.73
N ALA A 287 6.13 -41.69 21.54
CA ALA A 287 5.61 -42.28 22.78
C ALA A 287 4.78 -43.55 22.51
N VAL A 288 3.88 -43.51 21.51
CA VAL A 288 3.10 -44.69 21.11
C VAL A 288 4.02 -45.80 20.61
N ARG A 289 5.07 -45.47 19.85
CA ARG A 289 6.04 -46.45 19.37
C ARG A 289 6.84 -47.07 20.52
N GLN A 290 7.23 -46.28 21.52
CA GLN A 290 7.90 -46.79 22.73
C GLN A 290 6.98 -47.74 23.51
N ALA A 291 5.73 -47.35 23.75
CA ALA A 291 4.74 -48.20 24.43
C ALA A 291 4.49 -49.52 23.68
N ARG A 292 4.40 -49.47 22.34
CA ARG A 292 4.22 -50.69 21.52
C ARG A 292 5.44 -51.60 21.59
N ASN A 293 6.65 -51.04 21.46
CA ASN A 293 7.89 -51.81 21.57
C ASN A 293 8.03 -52.46 22.95
N ALA A 294 7.67 -51.74 24.01
CA ALA A 294 7.66 -52.26 25.38
C ALA A 294 6.66 -53.41 25.55
N SER A 295 5.42 -53.25 25.08
CA SER A 295 4.40 -54.32 25.10
C SER A 295 4.84 -55.55 24.30
N GLU A 296 5.47 -55.36 23.13
CA GLU A 296 6.03 -56.46 22.34
C GLU A 296 7.21 -57.15 23.06
N ALA A 297 8.04 -56.41 23.79
CA ALA A 297 9.11 -56.97 24.61
C ALA A 297 8.55 -57.79 25.79
N VAL A 298 7.51 -57.30 26.47
CA VAL A 298 6.81 -58.04 27.54
C VAL A 298 6.20 -59.33 26.99
N MET A 299 5.50 -59.27 25.86
CA MET A 299 4.94 -60.47 25.23
C MET A 299 6.01 -61.51 24.85
N LYS A 300 7.15 -61.07 24.33
CA LYS A 300 8.29 -61.97 24.03
C LYS A 300 8.88 -62.56 25.30
N ALA A 301 8.99 -61.78 26.36
CA ALA A 301 9.45 -62.26 27.66
C ALA A 301 8.45 -63.22 28.32
N GLU A 302 7.14 -63.08 28.10
CA GLU A 302 6.15 -64.06 28.57
C GLU A 302 6.27 -65.41 27.82
N GLN A 303 6.58 -65.38 26.52
CA GLN A 303 6.77 -66.59 25.71
C GLN A 303 8.08 -67.32 26.02
N ILE A 304 9.13 -66.58 26.39
CA ILE A 304 10.41 -67.14 26.82
C ILE A 304 10.31 -67.32 28.33
N GLY A 305 9.99 -68.53 28.79
CA GLY A 305 9.77 -68.86 30.20
C GLY A 305 11.00 -68.72 31.10
N ASP A 306 11.55 -67.52 31.26
CA ASP A 306 12.69 -67.23 32.12
C ASP A 306 12.30 -66.35 33.31
N SER A 307 13.11 -66.46 34.36
CA SER A 307 12.92 -66.11 35.78
C SER A 307 11.97 -64.95 36.10
N GLN A 308 10.99 -65.25 36.96
CA GLN A 308 9.91 -64.39 37.45
C GLN A 308 10.36 -63.03 38.01
N HIS A 309 11.59 -62.91 38.52
CA HIS A 309 12.06 -61.73 39.25
C HIS A 309 12.40 -60.52 38.34
N ASP A 310 12.88 -60.76 37.11
CA ASP A 310 13.18 -59.69 36.14
C ASP A 310 11.91 -59.14 35.45
N LYS A 311 10.85 -59.96 35.38
CA LYS A 311 9.57 -59.57 34.78
C LYS A 311 8.84 -58.53 35.61
N ASP A 312 8.85 -58.67 36.93
CA ASP A 312 8.14 -57.76 37.83
C ASP A 312 8.76 -56.35 37.84
N ASP A 313 10.08 -56.24 37.74
CA ASP A 313 10.79 -54.95 37.72
C ASP A 313 10.59 -54.20 36.39
N VAL A 314 10.59 -54.92 35.27
CA VAL A 314 10.27 -54.37 33.94
C VAL A 314 8.79 -53.96 33.85
N VAL A 315 7.88 -54.76 34.40
CA VAL A 315 6.44 -54.42 34.44
C VAL A 315 6.19 -53.21 35.34
N ALA A 316 6.93 -53.06 36.45
CA ALA A 316 6.83 -51.90 37.33
C ALA A 316 7.33 -50.61 36.66
N THR A 317 8.47 -50.66 35.96
CA THR A 317 9.00 -49.50 35.21
C THR A 317 8.05 -49.07 34.10
N LEU A 318 7.49 -50.03 33.34
CA LEU A 318 6.53 -49.74 32.29
C LEU A 318 5.20 -49.18 32.82
N LYS A 319 4.73 -49.64 33.98
CA LYS A 319 3.53 -49.07 34.63
C LYS A 319 3.74 -47.61 35.01
N GLU A 320 4.90 -47.22 35.52
CA GLU A 320 5.16 -45.80 35.80
C GLU A 320 5.33 -44.96 34.54
N GLU A 321 5.90 -45.50 33.47
CA GLU A 321 5.99 -44.80 32.20
C GLU A 321 4.61 -44.58 31.57
N VAL A 322 3.72 -45.59 31.60
CA VAL A 322 2.31 -45.48 31.17
C VAL A 322 1.55 -44.45 32.01
N LYS A 323 1.75 -44.45 33.33
CA LYS A 323 1.10 -43.48 34.23
C LYS A 323 1.60 -42.06 33.97
N LYS A 324 2.88 -41.89 33.66
CA LYS A 324 3.48 -40.60 33.30
C LYS A 324 2.93 -40.09 31.96
N LEU A 325 2.82 -40.96 30.96
CA LEU A 325 2.22 -40.66 29.66
C LEU A 325 0.73 -40.30 29.77
N ASN A 326 -0.05 -41.03 30.58
CA ASN A 326 -1.45 -40.68 30.83
C ASN A 326 -1.59 -39.30 31.49
N LYS A 327 -0.72 -38.97 32.44
CA LYS A 327 -0.71 -37.66 33.08
C LYS A 327 -0.34 -36.53 32.10
N GLU A 328 0.55 -36.78 31.15
CA GLU A 328 0.86 -35.83 30.07
C GLU A 328 -0.31 -35.69 29.09
N LEU A 329 -0.98 -36.79 28.73
CA LEU A 329 -2.15 -36.78 27.87
C LEU A 329 -3.29 -35.95 28.48
N ASP A 330 -3.55 -36.10 29.78
CA ASP A 330 -4.57 -35.31 30.47
C ASP A 330 -4.23 -33.82 30.50
N ARG A 331 -2.95 -33.47 30.65
CA ARG A 331 -2.49 -32.07 30.56
C ARG A 331 -2.68 -31.49 29.16
N VAL A 332 -2.37 -32.26 28.11
CA VAL A 332 -2.56 -31.82 26.73
C VAL A 332 -4.04 -31.61 26.43
N LYS A 333 -4.92 -32.56 26.82
CA LYS A 333 -6.37 -32.41 26.68
C LYS A 333 -6.92 -31.17 27.40
N ALA A 334 -6.45 -30.88 28.61
CA ALA A 334 -6.83 -29.67 29.33
C ALA A 334 -6.38 -28.38 28.61
N SER A 335 -5.20 -28.41 27.97
CA SER A 335 -4.73 -27.27 27.15
C SER A 335 -5.55 -27.09 25.86
N GLU A 336 -5.97 -28.19 25.23
CA GLU A 336 -6.83 -28.19 24.04
C GLU A 336 -8.20 -27.58 24.36
N THR A 337 -8.83 -28.00 25.47
CA THR A 337 -10.12 -27.43 25.90
C THR A 337 -10.01 -25.95 26.20
N ALA A 338 -8.94 -25.51 26.87
CA ALA A 338 -8.73 -24.09 27.16
C ALA A 338 -8.53 -23.24 25.89
N ILE A 339 -7.80 -23.76 24.89
CA ILE A 339 -7.63 -23.09 23.59
C ILE A 339 -8.97 -23.02 22.85
N ARG A 340 -9.77 -24.09 22.90
CA ARG A 340 -11.11 -24.13 22.28
C ARG A 340 -12.05 -23.10 22.89
N GLU A 341 -12.08 -22.99 24.22
CA GLU A 341 -12.85 -21.97 24.93
C GLU A 341 -12.41 -20.55 24.56
N GLN A 342 -11.09 -20.30 24.44
CA GLN A 342 -10.58 -19.01 23.96
C GLN A 342 -11.02 -18.70 22.53
N ALA A 343 -10.97 -19.69 21.62
CA ALA A 343 -11.41 -19.52 20.24
C ALA A 343 -12.92 -19.22 20.15
N GLU A 344 -13.74 -19.90 20.95
CA GLU A 344 -15.17 -19.62 21.06
C GLU A 344 -15.44 -18.22 21.60
N GLY A 345 -14.65 -17.74 22.57
CA GLY A 345 -14.73 -16.37 23.07
C GLY A 345 -14.43 -15.32 22.00
N VAL A 346 -13.39 -15.54 21.19
CA VAL A 346 -13.03 -14.65 20.08
C VAL A 346 -14.12 -14.61 19.01
N ASN A 347 -14.71 -15.76 18.67
CA ASN A 347 -15.83 -15.81 17.72
C ASN A 347 -17.05 -15.02 18.21
N LYS A 348 -17.37 -15.09 19.51
CA LYS A 348 -18.47 -14.30 20.09
C LYS A 348 -18.23 -12.79 20.00
N GLU A 349 -16.99 -12.33 20.24
CA GLU A 349 -16.64 -10.92 20.08
C GLU A 349 -16.67 -10.50 18.61
N TYR A 350 -16.23 -11.35 17.68
CA TYR A 350 -16.36 -11.10 16.25
C TYR A 350 -17.82 -10.92 15.83
N ASP A 351 -18.71 -11.82 16.24
CA ASP A 351 -20.15 -11.75 15.95
C ASP A 351 -20.78 -10.48 16.53
N ARG A 352 -20.33 -10.06 17.72
CA ARG A 352 -20.76 -8.81 18.34
C ARG A 352 -20.33 -7.60 17.52
N LEU A 353 -19.06 -7.51 17.12
CA LEU A 353 -18.55 -6.41 16.30
C LEU A 353 -19.26 -6.33 14.94
N MET A 354 -19.58 -7.48 14.33
CA MET A 354 -20.34 -7.52 13.08
C MET A 354 -21.75 -6.92 13.25
N LYS A 355 -22.43 -7.20 14.36
CA LYS A 355 -23.72 -6.57 14.66
C LYS A 355 -23.59 -5.07 14.90
N GLU A 356 -22.59 -4.63 15.64
CA GLU A 356 -22.34 -3.19 15.87
C GLU A 356 -22.06 -2.47 14.54
N PHE A 357 -21.28 -3.08 13.65
CA PHE A 357 -21.03 -2.56 12.30
C PHE A 357 -22.32 -2.43 11.47
N GLU A 358 -23.15 -3.47 11.45
CA GLU A 358 -24.45 -3.45 10.75
C GLU A 358 -25.37 -2.34 11.30
N THR A 359 -25.39 -2.18 12.62
CA THR A 359 -26.19 -1.14 13.29
C THR A 359 -25.73 0.27 12.91
N LEU A 360 -24.42 0.49 12.87
CA LEU A 360 -23.84 1.77 12.44
C LEU A 360 -24.13 2.06 10.97
N GLN A 361 -24.06 1.04 10.11
CA GLN A 361 -24.36 1.17 8.69
C GLN A 361 -25.82 1.57 8.46
N ASN A 362 -26.77 0.91 9.16
CA ASN A 362 -28.18 1.26 9.10
C ASN A 362 -28.45 2.69 9.60
N THR A 363 -27.78 3.10 10.68
CA THR A 363 -27.90 4.47 11.23
C THR A 363 -27.37 5.51 10.23
N LEU A 364 -26.27 5.20 9.54
CA LEU A 364 -25.70 6.06 8.50
C LEU A 364 -26.68 6.22 7.32
N GLU A 365 -27.27 5.13 6.86
CA GLU A 365 -28.28 5.14 5.78
C GLU A 365 -29.54 5.94 6.17
N GLU A 366 -30.02 5.79 7.40
CA GLU A 366 -31.15 6.58 7.91
C GLU A 366 -30.82 8.08 8.00
N SER A 367 -29.59 8.43 8.44
CA SER A 367 -29.14 9.82 8.46
C SER A 367 -29.05 10.43 7.06
N GLY A 368 -28.59 9.65 6.07
CA GLY A 368 -28.50 10.08 4.68
C GLY A 368 -29.87 10.26 4.01
N LYS A 369 -30.87 9.46 4.43
CA LYS A 369 -32.27 9.62 4.00
C LYS A 369 -32.96 10.84 4.62
N LYS A 370 -32.59 11.23 5.85
CA LYS A 370 -33.12 12.45 6.50
C LYS A 370 -32.46 13.75 6.02
N ALA A 371 -31.30 13.66 5.35
CA ALA A 371 -30.57 14.80 4.81
C ALA A 371 -30.89 15.12 3.33
N LYS A 372 -31.67 14.27 2.65
CA LYS A 372 -32.35 14.56 1.38
C LYS A 372 -33.77 15.03 1.67
#